data_AF-A0A357CX82-F1
#
_entry.id   AF-A0A357CX82-F1
#
_cell.length_a   1.000
_cell.length_b   1.000
_cell.length_c   1.000
_cell.angle_alpha   90.00
_cell.angle_beta   90.00
_cell.angle_gamma   90.00
#
_symmetry.space_group_name_H-M   'P 1'
#
loop_
_entity.id
_entity.type
_entity.pdbx_description
1 polymer ?
#
loop_
_entity_poly.entity_id
_entity_poly.type
_entity_poly.pdbx_seq_one_letter_code
_entity_poly.pdbx_strand_id
1 'polypeptide(L)'
;MDKTKKLSENHINIIRLAITGLLAFIGTYFSTPGKGLISTLPILLISALLCVAVKIPSWQKIVFYALFGYFFTTVYYDSKAGMIFAAVCISILLLCELSVYLLKRKKILFAILAILLPLICILPQTYFFGNYIDGKEAQDRISEYVDKRYSDEEMTISGVNYDYKTKYYIATIYDKDLPTDVYTIASQGDHLHDGYLTFAEQTLMYNQMLEITKTLRADFENDRFDVSPQKIIGYPFSGKISLGDEA
;
A
#
# COMPACT_ATOMS: atom_id res chain seq x y z
N MET A 1 39.08 34.37 -13.98
CA MET A 1 38.06 33.75 -13.10
C MET A 1 38.60 32.41 -12.66
N ASP A 2 38.86 32.26 -11.36
CA ASP A 2 39.86 31.35 -10.79
C ASP A 2 39.45 29.86 -10.82
N LYS A 3 40.36 28.97 -11.26
CA LYS A 3 40.09 27.52 -11.44
C LYS A 3 39.64 26.85 -10.14
N THR A 4 40.20 27.27 -9.01
CA THR A 4 39.87 26.85 -7.65
C THR A 4 38.44 27.23 -7.26
N LYS A 5 37.98 28.41 -7.64
CA LYS A 5 36.61 28.88 -7.36
C LYS A 5 35.57 28.09 -8.17
N LYS A 6 35.87 27.79 -9.43
CA LYS A 6 35.03 26.94 -10.30
C LYS A 6 34.98 25.48 -9.82
N LEU A 7 36.10 24.95 -9.29
CA LEU A 7 36.13 23.62 -8.69
C LEU A 7 35.26 23.55 -7.41
N SER A 8 35.36 24.56 -6.54
CA SER A 8 34.56 24.67 -5.33
C SER A 8 33.05 24.75 -5.61
N GLU A 9 32.64 25.52 -6.62
CA GLU A 9 31.22 25.64 -7.01
C GLU A 9 30.67 24.32 -7.57
N ASN A 10 31.48 23.57 -8.33
CA ASN A 10 31.10 22.25 -8.83
C ASN A 10 30.85 21.23 -7.70
N HIS A 11 31.72 21.18 -6.69
CA HIS A 11 31.53 20.29 -5.54
C HIS A 11 30.25 20.60 -4.77
N ILE A 12 29.96 21.89 -4.55
CA ILE A 12 28.72 22.34 -3.88
C ILE A 12 27.48 21.92 -4.70
N ASN A 13 27.52 22.06 -6.02
CA ASN A 13 26.40 21.67 -6.88
C ASN A 13 26.17 20.15 -6.87
N ILE A 14 27.25 19.34 -6.87
CA ILE A 14 27.15 17.88 -6.76
C ILE A 14 26.51 17.47 -5.44
N ILE A 15 26.96 18.05 -4.31
CA ILE A 15 26.41 17.75 -2.99
C ILE A 15 24.91 18.10 -2.94
N ARG A 16 24.52 19.27 -3.45
CA ARG A 16 23.11 19.66 -3.51
C ARG A 16 22.29 18.66 -4.33
N LEU A 17 22.83 18.20 -5.46
CA LEU A 17 22.14 17.27 -6.36
C LEU A 17 21.98 15.89 -5.70
N ALA A 18 22.99 15.43 -4.97
CA ALA A 18 22.91 14.22 -4.15
C ALA A 18 21.85 14.34 -3.03
N ILE A 19 21.79 15.48 -2.34
CA ILE A 19 20.77 15.73 -1.30
C ILE A 19 19.37 15.72 -1.91
N THR A 20 19.16 16.37 -3.07
CA THR A 20 17.88 16.36 -3.78
C THR A 20 17.49 14.93 -4.18
N GLY A 21 18.43 14.14 -4.70
CA GLY A 21 18.19 12.73 -5.02
C GLY A 21 17.80 11.91 -3.79
N LEU A 22 18.49 12.11 -2.66
CA LEU A 22 18.19 11.42 -1.40
C LEU A 22 16.80 11.79 -0.85
N LEU A 23 16.43 13.08 -0.88
CA LEU A 23 15.11 13.53 -0.44
C LEU A 23 14.00 12.96 -1.31
N ALA A 24 14.18 12.95 -2.63
CA ALA A 24 13.23 12.36 -3.57
C ALA A 24 13.11 10.84 -3.33
N PHE A 25 14.22 10.14 -3.14
CA PHE A 25 14.25 8.72 -2.81
C PHE A 25 13.47 8.44 -1.53
N ILE A 26 13.77 9.13 -0.42
CA ILE A 26 13.10 8.92 0.87
C ILE A 26 11.61 9.19 0.75
N GLY A 27 11.22 10.34 0.17
CA GLY A 27 9.81 10.71 0.04
C GLY A 27 9.00 9.70 -0.78
N THR A 28 9.55 9.24 -1.89
CA THR A 28 8.86 8.32 -2.82
C THR A 28 8.90 6.87 -2.36
N TYR A 29 10.00 6.41 -1.76
CA TYR A 29 10.14 5.06 -1.24
C TYR A 29 9.15 4.79 -0.11
N PHE A 30 9.06 5.70 0.86
CA PHE A 30 8.17 5.50 2.00
C PHE A 30 6.70 5.81 1.68
N SER A 31 6.39 6.40 0.52
CA SER A 31 5.01 6.52 0.01
C SER A 31 4.57 5.31 -0.79
N THR A 32 5.37 4.24 -0.86
CA THR A 32 4.92 2.99 -1.46
C THR A 32 3.89 2.26 -0.58
N PRO A 33 2.90 1.59 -1.19
CA PRO A 33 1.80 0.94 -0.46
C PRO A 33 2.25 -0.18 0.47
N GLY A 34 3.33 -0.91 0.12
CA GLY A 34 3.86 -2.01 0.93
C GLY A 34 4.45 -1.60 2.29
N LYS A 35 4.42 -0.30 2.64
CA LYS A 35 4.90 0.23 3.92
C LYS A 35 3.78 0.54 4.92
N GLY A 36 2.53 0.18 4.59
CA GLY A 36 1.39 0.20 5.50
C GLY A 36 0.41 1.36 5.28
N LEU A 37 -0.56 1.47 6.19
CA LEU A 37 -1.68 2.43 6.20
C LEU A 37 -1.29 3.89 6.11
N ILE A 38 -0.08 4.17 6.56
CA ILE A 38 0.60 5.44 6.41
C ILE A 38 1.76 5.18 5.46
N SER A 39 1.47 4.79 4.21
CA SER A 39 2.44 5.05 3.14
C SER A 39 2.64 6.56 3.18
N THR A 40 3.83 6.94 3.63
CA THR A 40 4.09 8.09 4.48
C THR A 40 4.00 9.42 3.73
N LEU A 41 2.77 9.80 3.41
CA LEU A 41 2.41 11.09 2.84
C LEU A 41 3.06 12.27 3.59
N PRO A 42 3.09 12.28 4.94
CA PRO A 42 3.84 13.31 5.68
C PRO A 42 5.32 13.33 5.29
N ILE A 43 5.97 12.19 5.09
CA ILE A 43 7.38 12.11 4.70
C ILE A 43 7.56 12.57 3.26
N LEU A 44 6.67 12.22 2.33
CA LEU A 44 6.72 12.74 0.96
C LEU A 44 6.59 14.27 0.96
N LEU A 45 5.64 14.82 1.71
CA LEU A 45 5.41 16.26 1.79
C LEU A 45 6.56 16.99 2.50
N ILE A 46 7.07 16.47 3.62
CA ILE A 46 8.24 17.00 4.33
C ILE A 46 9.48 16.95 3.43
N SER A 47 9.73 15.83 2.74
CA SER A 47 10.86 15.70 1.82
C SER A 47 10.77 16.73 0.69
N ALA A 48 9.58 16.94 0.12
CA ALA A 48 9.35 17.90 -0.95
C ALA A 48 9.58 19.33 -0.47
N LEU A 49 9.08 19.69 0.71
CA LEU A 49 9.33 21.00 1.34
C LEU A 49 10.81 21.24 1.61
N LEU A 50 11.53 20.25 2.15
CA LEU A 50 12.99 20.34 2.36
C LEU A 50 13.73 20.46 1.02
N CYS A 51 13.28 19.74 -0.01
CA CYS A 51 13.87 19.79 -1.35
C CYS A 51 13.71 21.17 -2.00
N VAL A 52 12.58 21.86 -1.76
CA VAL A 52 12.35 23.23 -2.25
C VAL A 52 13.42 24.20 -1.72
N ALA A 53 13.89 24.02 -0.48
CA ALA A 53 14.93 24.84 0.12
C ALA A 53 16.32 24.66 -0.52
N VAL A 54 16.54 23.55 -1.24
CA VAL A 54 17.80 23.27 -1.94
C VAL A 54 17.92 24.16 -3.18
N LYS A 55 19.03 24.91 -3.27
CA LYS A 55 19.31 25.86 -4.37
C LYS A 55 19.79 25.14 -5.63
N ILE A 56 18.85 24.46 -6.30
CA ILE A 56 19.00 23.77 -7.59
C ILE A 56 17.83 24.18 -8.50
N PRO A 57 17.99 24.20 -9.84
CA PRO A 57 16.87 24.40 -10.76
C PRO A 57 15.70 23.44 -10.50
N SER A 58 14.47 23.98 -10.49
CA SER A 58 13.24 23.23 -10.23
C SER A 58 13.08 22.00 -11.12
N TRP A 59 13.46 22.10 -12.40
CA TRP A 59 13.35 20.98 -13.34
C TRP A 59 14.15 19.74 -12.90
N GLN A 60 15.31 19.91 -12.26
CA GLN A 60 16.10 18.77 -11.77
C GLN A 60 15.41 18.08 -10.61
N LYS A 61 14.83 18.86 -9.68
CA LYS A 61 14.05 18.33 -8.57
C LYS A 61 12.83 17.55 -9.06
N ILE A 62 12.12 18.11 -10.05
CA ILE A 62 10.96 17.49 -10.69
C ILE A 62 11.34 16.14 -11.31
N VAL A 63 12.45 16.09 -12.05
CA VAL A 63 12.95 14.86 -12.68
C VAL A 63 13.24 13.78 -11.63
N PHE A 64 13.88 14.12 -10.51
CA PHE A 64 14.13 13.14 -9.44
C PHE A 64 12.84 12.57 -8.83
N TYR A 65 11.89 13.44 -8.46
CA TYR A 65 10.62 12.99 -7.88
C TYR A 65 9.80 12.16 -8.87
N ALA A 66 9.79 12.53 -10.14
CA ALA A 66 9.11 11.77 -11.19
C ALA A 66 9.75 10.39 -11.41
N LEU A 67 11.08 10.33 -11.52
CA LEU A 67 11.82 9.09 -11.77
C LEU A 67 11.66 8.10 -10.61
N PHE A 68 11.89 8.53 -9.38
CA PHE A 68 11.76 7.63 -8.23
C PHE A 68 10.31 7.23 -7.98
N GLY A 69 9.36 8.18 -8.11
CA GLY A 69 7.93 7.88 -8.01
C GLY A 69 7.52 6.81 -9.04
N TYR A 70 7.89 6.99 -10.31
CA TYR A 70 7.62 6.01 -11.35
C TYR A 70 8.22 4.64 -11.00
N PHE A 71 9.53 4.59 -10.72
CA PHE A 71 10.25 3.33 -10.53
C PHE A 71 9.70 2.53 -9.34
N PHE A 72 9.52 3.17 -8.18
CA PHE A 72 9.02 2.49 -7.00
C PHE A 72 7.59 1.99 -7.16
N THR A 73 6.72 2.77 -7.79
CA THR A 73 5.34 2.32 -8.02
C THR A 73 5.29 1.16 -9.01
N THR A 74 6.14 1.14 -10.04
CA THR A 74 6.18 0.02 -11.00
C THR A 74 6.72 -1.29 -10.44
N VAL A 75 7.41 -1.27 -9.29
CA VAL A 75 7.80 -2.51 -8.58
C VAL A 75 6.57 -3.24 -8.04
N TYR A 76 5.53 -2.50 -7.64
CA TYR A 76 4.32 -3.07 -7.03
C TYR A 76 3.14 -3.14 -8.01
N TYR A 77 3.07 -2.20 -8.95
CA TYR A 77 1.90 -1.97 -9.80
C TYR A 77 2.26 -1.83 -11.28
N ASP A 78 1.24 -1.65 -12.12
CA ASP A 78 1.43 -1.52 -13.56
C ASP A 78 2.07 -0.17 -13.95
N SER A 79 2.57 -0.11 -15.19
CA SER A 79 3.21 1.10 -15.73
C SER A 79 2.27 2.32 -15.76
N LYS A 80 0.95 2.09 -15.87
CA LYS A 80 -0.06 3.16 -15.79
C LYS A 80 -0.12 3.77 -14.40
N ALA A 81 -0.22 2.96 -13.35
CA ALA A 81 -0.17 3.46 -11.97
C ALA A 81 1.15 4.19 -11.68
N GLY A 82 2.28 3.67 -12.20
CA GLY A 82 3.58 4.34 -12.11
C GLY A 82 3.58 5.75 -12.70
N MET A 83 3.02 5.92 -13.91
CA MET A 83 2.92 7.25 -14.54
C MET A 83 2.03 8.21 -13.75
N ILE A 84 0.89 7.73 -13.23
CA ILE A 84 -0.01 8.59 -12.46
C ILE A 84 0.65 9.02 -11.15
N PHE A 85 1.33 8.11 -10.44
CA PHE A 85 2.01 8.47 -9.21
C PHE A 85 3.19 9.43 -9.44
N ALA A 86 3.93 9.27 -10.54
CA ALA A 86 4.94 10.25 -10.93
C ALA A 86 4.31 11.64 -11.15
N ALA A 87 3.15 11.72 -11.80
CA ALA A 87 2.42 12.99 -11.98
C ALA A 87 1.96 13.61 -10.65
N VAL A 88 1.55 12.78 -9.68
CA VAL A 88 1.25 13.22 -8.31
C VAL A 88 2.50 13.82 -7.64
N CYS A 89 3.64 13.14 -7.72
CA CYS A 89 4.91 13.62 -7.15
C CYS A 89 5.36 14.96 -7.76
N ILE A 90 5.22 15.13 -9.09
CA ILE A 90 5.49 16.39 -9.78
C ILE A 90 4.58 17.50 -9.26
N SER A 91 3.28 17.21 -9.15
CA SER A 91 2.27 18.18 -8.71
C SER A 91 2.53 18.66 -7.27
N ILE A 92 2.87 17.73 -6.36
CA ILE A 92 3.24 18.05 -4.98
C ILE A 92 4.42 19.01 -4.94
N LEU A 93 5.48 18.71 -5.69
CA LEU A 93 6.68 19.53 -5.69
C LEU A 93 6.40 20.94 -6.23
N LEU A 94 5.66 21.07 -7.33
CA LEU A 94 5.26 22.36 -7.89
C LEU A 94 4.43 23.19 -6.91
N LEU A 95 3.50 22.55 -6.20
CA LEU A 95 2.67 23.20 -5.18
C LEU A 95 3.52 23.63 -3.97
N CYS A 96 4.49 22.83 -3.54
CA CYS A 96 5.44 23.22 -2.50
C CYS A 96 6.33 24.41 -2.94
N GLU A 97 6.81 24.43 -4.18
CA GLU A 97 7.58 25.57 -4.71
C GLU A 97 6.75 26.84 -4.78
N LEU A 98 5.50 26.74 -5.26
CA LEU A 98 4.55 27.84 -5.28
C LEU A 98 4.26 28.36 -3.87
N SER A 99 4.09 27.46 -2.90
CA SER A 99 3.83 27.81 -1.50
C SER A 99 4.98 28.63 -0.91
N VAL A 100 6.23 28.20 -1.11
CA VAL A 100 7.41 28.94 -0.67
C VAL A 100 7.55 30.28 -1.39
N TYR A 101 7.21 30.34 -2.67
CA TYR A 101 7.19 31.60 -3.42
C TYR A 101 6.16 32.59 -2.88
N LEU A 102 4.95 32.13 -2.56
CA LEU A 102 3.88 32.95 -1.98
C LEU A 102 4.25 33.46 -0.58
N LEU A 103 4.89 32.65 0.26
CA LEU A 103 5.36 33.07 1.59
C LEU A 103 6.33 34.26 1.53
N LYS A 104 7.13 34.38 0.46
CA LYS A 104 8.07 35.50 0.28
C LYS A 104 7.37 36.84 0.00
N ARG A 105 6.10 36.84 -0.40
CA ARG A 105 5.34 38.06 -0.76
C ARG A 105 4.85 38.85 0.47
N LYS A 106 5.04 38.36 1.70
CA LYS A 106 4.72 39.04 2.98
C LYS A 106 3.30 39.62 3.09
N LYS A 107 2.32 39.02 2.40
CA LYS A 107 0.90 39.35 2.56
C LYS A 107 0.18 38.20 3.27
N ILE A 108 -0.71 38.53 4.20
CA ILE A 108 -1.47 37.55 5.00
C ILE A 108 -2.23 36.57 4.09
N LEU A 109 -2.91 37.06 3.04
CA LEU A 109 -3.62 36.21 2.08
C LEU A 109 -2.69 35.17 1.41
N PHE A 110 -1.47 35.56 1.06
CA PHE A 110 -0.49 34.65 0.45
C PHE A 110 0.09 33.66 1.45
N ALA A 111 0.18 34.02 2.73
CA ALA A 111 0.56 33.09 3.78
C ALA A 111 -0.52 32.02 3.99
N ILE A 112 -1.81 32.41 3.99
CA ILE A 112 -2.93 31.47 4.08
C ILE A 112 -2.93 30.52 2.88
N LEU A 113 -2.81 31.05 1.66
CA LEU A 113 -2.75 30.24 0.44
C LEU A 113 -1.55 29.27 0.44
N ALA A 114 -0.39 29.70 0.91
CA ALA A 114 0.79 28.85 0.99
C ALA A 114 0.65 27.67 1.98
N ILE A 115 -0.20 27.79 2.99
CA ILE A 115 -0.50 26.69 3.92
C ILE A 115 -1.56 25.75 3.32
N LEU A 116 -2.53 26.29 2.57
CA LEU A 116 -3.60 25.51 1.95
C LEU A 116 -3.14 24.69 0.74
N LEU A 117 -2.21 25.20 -0.06
CA LEU A 117 -1.73 24.54 -1.28
C LEU A 117 -1.15 23.12 -1.04
N PRO A 118 -0.27 22.90 -0.03
CA PRO A 118 0.21 21.56 0.30
C PRO A 118 -0.88 20.65 0.88
N LEU A 119 -1.91 21.20 1.54
CA LEU A 119 -3.03 20.40 2.08
C LEU A 119 -3.91 19.82 0.96
N ILE A 120 -4.07 20.54 -0.15
CA ILE A 120 -4.82 20.05 -1.33
C ILE A 120 -4.16 18.80 -1.93
N CYS A 121 -2.83 18.68 -1.81
CA CYS A 121 -2.08 17.51 -2.29
C CYS A 121 -2.51 16.19 -1.65
N ILE A 122 -3.18 16.23 -0.49
CA ILE A 122 -3.65 15.05 0.23
C ILE A 122 -4.83 14.38 -0.51
N LEU A 123 -5.64 15.15 -1.24
CA LEU A 123 -6.88 14.66 -1.84
C LEU A 123 -6.69 13.60 -2.95
N PRO A 124 -5.79 13.77 -3.93
CA PRO A 124 -5.53 12.71 -4.92
C PRO A 124 -4.85 11.49 -4.30
N GLN A 125 -4.22 11.65 -3.13
CA GLN A 125 -3.47 10.59 -2.47
C GLN A 125 -4.40 9.60 -1.76
N THR A 126 -5.54 10.03 -1.20
CA THR A 126 -6.52 9.11 -0.61
C THR A 126 -7.02 8.07 -1.63
N TYR A 127 -7.07 8.43 -2.91
CA TYR A 127 -7.43 7.49 -3.99
C TYR A 127 -6.39 6.37 -4.20
N PHE A 128 -5.10 6.69 -4.09
CA PHE A 128 -4.00 5.76 -4.33
C PHE A 128 -3.57 4.99 -3.08
N PHE A 129 -3.74 5.58 -1.90
CA PHE A 129 -3.15 5.10 -0.65
C PHE A 129 -4.17 4.88 0.46
N GLY A 130 -5.45 5.11 0.21
CA GLY A 130 -6.50 4.98 1.20
C GLY A 130 -6.60 6.21 2.10
N ASN A 131 -7.67 6.27 2.88
CA ASN A 131 -7.87 7.27 3.92
C ASN A 131 -7.27 6.75 5.23
N TYR A 132 -6.62 7.64 5.97
CA TYR A 132 -6.09 7.33 7.30
C TYR A 132 -7.18 6.84 8.28
N ILE A 133 -8.38 7.44 8.26
CA ILE A 133 -9.46 7.09 9.20
C ILE A 133 -9.94 5.66 8.92
N ASP A 134 -10.47 5.42 7.72
CA ASP A 134 -10.97 4.10 7.30
C ASP A 134 -9.90 3.02 7.46
N GLY A 135 -8.67 3.40 7.19
CA GLY A 135 -7.54 2.53 7.31
C GLY A 135 -7.19 2.16 8.75
N LYS A 136 -7.20 3.12 9.68
CA LYS A 136 -7.06 2.82 11.12
C LYS A 136 -8.18 1.91 11.60
N GLU A 137 -9.43 2.18 11.20
CA GLU A 137 -10.56 1.30 11.52
C GLU A 137 -10.39 -0.11 10.95
N ALA A 138 -9.83 -0.24 9.75
CA ALA A 138 -9.50 -1.54 9.16
C ALA A 138 -8.40 -2.25 9.96
N GLN A 139 -7.38 -1.54 10.43
CA GLN A 139 -6.34 -2.11 11.30
C GLN A 139 -6.88 -2.59 12.64
N ASP A 140 -7.70 -1.78 13.30
CA ASP A 140 -8.31 -2.16 14.57
C ASP A 140 -9.19 -3.40 14.38
N ARG A 141 -9.99 -3.45 13.30
CA ARG A 141 -10.82 -4.62 12.95
C ARG A 141 -10.02 -5.89 12.63
N ILE A 142 -8.99 -5.78 11.79
CA ILE A 142 -8.16 -6.92 11.43
C ILE A 142 -7.44 -7.45 12.67
N SER A 143 -6.90 -6.56 13.51
CA SER A 143 -6.21 -6.96 14.74
C SER A 143 -7.18 -7.66 15.70
N GLU A 144 -8.37 -7.10 15.93
CA GLU A 144 -9.38 -7.71 16.78
C GLU A 144 -9.85 -9.07 16.26
N TYR A 145 -10.05 -9.20 14.95
CA TYR A 145 -10.43 -10.47 14.32
C TYR A 145 -9.37 -11.54 14.53
N VAL A 146 -8.11 -11.19 14.33
CA VAL A 146 -6.98 -12.10 14.47
C VAL A 146 -6.78 -12.50 15.92
N ASP A 147 -6.77 -11.54 16.83
CA ASP A 147 -6.61 -11.81 18.27
C ASP A 147 -7.72 -12.73 18.81
N LYS A 148 -8.90 -12.73 18.20
CA LYS A 148 -10.00 -13.63 18.57
C LYS A 148 -9.91 -15.01 17.93
N ARG A 149 -9.32 -15.13 16.74
CA ARG A 149 -9.40 -16.32 15.89
C ARG A 149 -8.12 -17.14 15.86
N TYR A 150 -6.98 -16.48 16.00
CA TYR A 150 -5.63 -17.02 15.83
C TYR A 150 -4.75 -16.80 17.08
N SER A 151 -5.35 -16.59 18.26
CA SER A 151 -4.62 -16.29 19.52
C SER A 151 -3.64 -17.37 19.97
N ASP A 152 -3.90 -18.62 19.57
CA ASP A 152 -3.16 -19.80 20.02
C ASP A 152 -2.16 -20.32 18.96
N GLU A 153 -2.11 -19.71 17.78
CA GLU A 153 -1.28 -20.16 16.66
C GLU A 153 0.01 -19.34 16.55
N GLU A 154 1.09 -19.96 16.05
CA GLU A 154 2.35 -19.29 15.72
C GLU A 154 2.25 -18.41 14.46
N MET A 155 1.12 -17.73 14.29
CA MET A 155 0.86 -16.85 13.16
C MET A 155 1.53 -15.49 13.33
N THR A 156 2.03 -14.96 12.23
CA THR A 156 2.55 -13.59 12.16
C THR A 156 1.71 -12.77 11.19
N ILE A 157 1.41 -11.54 11.58
CA ILE A 157 0.65 -10.60 10.76
C ILE A 157 1.45 -9.34 10.46
N SER A 158 1.45 -8.93 9.19
CA SER A 158 2.03 -7.67 8.76
C SER A 158 1.18 -6.48 9.17
N GLY A 159 1.76 -5.28 9.14
CA GLY A 159 0.96 -4.05 9.15
C GLY A 159 -0.05 -4.05 7.99
N VAL A 160 -1.19 -3.40 8.19
CA VAL A 160 -2.22 -3.24 7.17
C VAL A 160 -1.76 -2.25 6.10
N ASN A 161 -1.96 -2.57 4.83
CA ASN A 161 -1.69 -1.71 3.68
C ASN A 161 -2.94 -1.54 2.80
N TYR A 162 -3.04 -0.42 2.09
CA TYR A 162 -4.11 -0.20 1.12
C TYR A 162 -3.73 -0.72 -0.26
N ASP A 163 -4.58 -1.54 -0.86
CA ASP A 163 -4.48 -1.94 -2.26
C ASP A 163 -5.38 -1.06 -3.13
N TYR A 164 -4.78 -0.22 -3.98
CA TYR A 164 -5.53 0.68 -4.85
C TYR A 164 -6.33 -0.03 -5.94
N LYS A 165 -6.02 -1.29 -6.30
CA LYS A 165 -6.73 -2.04 -7.34
C LYS A 165 -8.04 -2.57 -6.81
N THR A 166 -7.98 -3.28 -5.69
CA THR A 166 -9.17 -3.85 -5.03
C THR A 166 -9.90 -2.85 -4.14
N LYS A 167 -9.23 -1.75 -3.78
CA LYS A 167 -9.69 -0.73 -2.82
C LYS A 167 -9.83 -1.28 -1.39
N TYR A 168 -9.13 -2.38 -1.08
CA TYR A 168 -9.17 -3.05 0.22
C TYR A 168 -7.99 -2.64 1.10
N TYR A 169 -8.21 -2.69 2.41
CA TYR A 169 -7.14 -2.66 3.40
C TYR A 169 -6.76 -4.09 3.73
N ILE A 170 -5.51 -4.45 3.46
CA ILE A 170 -5.03 -5.83 3.48
C ILE A 170 -3.97 -5.96 4.56
N ALA A 171 -4.02 -7.03 5.34
CA ALA A 171 -2.88 -7.52 6.12
C ALA A 171 -2.44 -8.86 5.56
N THR A 172 -1.16 -9.13 5.66
CA THR A 172 -0.58 -10.41 5.28
C THR A 172 -0.49 -11.29 6.53
N ILE A 173 -0.99 -12.52 6.46
CA ILE A 173 -0.89 -13.54 7.51
C ILE A 173 -0.09 -14.73 6.99
N TYR A 174 0.83 -15.23 7.80
CA TYR A 174 1.65 -16.40 7.48
C TYR A 174 2.09 -17.12 8.76
N ASP A 175 2.34 -18.42 8.61
CA ASP A 175 2.90 -19.27 9.65
C ASP A 175 4.40 -18.97 9.83
N LYS A 176 4.89 -18.88 11.08
CA LYS A 176 6.31 -18.69 11.37
C LYS A 176 7.19 -19.83 10.84
N ASP A 177 6.67 -21.05 10.83
CA ASP A 177 7.41 -22.23 10.39
C ASP A 177 7.41 -22.38 8.85
N LEU A 178 6.45 -21.74 8.17
CA LEU A 178 6.29 -21.77 6.72
C LEU A 178 6.04 -20.35 6.15
N PRO A 179 7.03 -19.44 6.21
CA PRO A 179 6.86 -18.03 5.82
C PRO A 179 6.66 -17.81 4.32
N THR A 180 6.78 -18.86 3.50
CA THR A 180 6.51 -18.81 2.05
C THR A 180 5.03 -18.88 1.71
N ASP A 181 4.20 -19.38 2.62
CA ASP A 181 2.77 -19.54 2.41
C ASP A 181 2.04 -18.32 2.99
N VAL A 182 1.89 -17.33 2.10
CA VAL A 182 1.48 -15.98 2.44
C VAL A 182 0.03 -15.75 2.03
N TYR A 183 -0.83 -15.49 3.01
CA TYR A 183 -2.26 -15.24 2.80
C TYR A 183 -2.64 -13.82 3.20
N THR A 184 -3.82 -13.39 2.77
CA THR A 184 -4.29 -12.03 3.01
C THR A 184 -5.58 -12.01 3.81
N ILE A 185 -5.63 -11.17 4.84
CA ILE A 185 -6.87 -10.73 5.48
C ILE A 185 -7.20 -9.36 4.92
N ALA A 186 -8.32 -9.24 4.21
CA ALA A 186 -8.76 -8.00 3.58
C ALA A 186 -9.99 -7.42 4.27
N SER A 187 -10.03 -6.11 4.42
CA SER A 187 -11.14 -5.34 4.99
C SER A 187 -11.65 -4.30 3.99
N GLN A 188 -12.97 -4.24 3.81
CA GLN A 188 -13.66 -3.22 3.02
C GLN A 188 -14.93 -2.78 3.73
N GLY A 189 -14.89 -1.59 4.34
CA GLY A 189 -15.98 -1.15 5.22
C GLY A 189 -16.20 -2.21 6.30
N ASP A 190 -17.44 -2.63 6.51
CA ASP A 190 -17.81 -3.59 7.55
C ASP A 190 -17.57 -5.06 7.20
N HIS A 191 -16.98 -5.34 6.05
CA HIS A 191 -16.71 -6.70 5.60
C HIS A 191 -15.23 -7.05 5.80
N LEU A 192 -15.00 -8.27 6.30
CA LEU A 192 -13.69 -8.90 6.40
C LEU A 192 -13.68 -10.17 5.53
N HIS A 193 -12.60 -10.36 4.79
CA HIS A 193 -12.33 -11.53 4.00
C HIS A 193 -11.02 -12.16 4.45
N ASP A 194 -11.09 -13.42 4.87
CA ASP A 194 -9.95 -14.17 5.37
C ASP A 194 -9.50 -15.21 4.33
N GLY A 195 -8.38 -14.89 3.66
CA GLY A 195 -7.78 -15.79 2.68
C GLY A 195 -7.12 -17.02 3.30
N TYR A 196 -6.65 -16.94 4.57
CA TYR A 196 -6.08 -18.09 5.26
C TYR A 196 -7.17 -19.10 5.61
N LEU A 197 -8.29 -18.63 6.16
CA LEU A 197 -9.44 -19.49 6.42
C LEU A 197 -9.93 -20.18 5.15
N THR A 198 -10.07 -19.43 4.05
CA THR A 198 -10.48 -19.98 2.75
C THR A 198 -9.52 -21.08 2.27
N PHE A 199 -8.21 -20.87 2.43
CA PHE A 199 -7.20 -21.87 2.09
C PHE A 199 -7.26 -23.10 3.01
N ALA A 200 -7.41 -22.90 4.32
CA ALA A 200 -7.51 -23.97 5.29
C ALA A 200 -8.74 -24.85 5.01
N GLU A 201 -9.90 -24.24 4.72
CA GLU A 201 -11.12 -24.95 4.33
C GLU A 201 -10.91 -25.76 3.04
N GLN A 202 -10.31 -25.16 2.00
CA GLN A 202 -10.01 -25.85 0.75
C GLN A 202 -9.04 -27.03 0.95
N THR A 203 -8.02 -26.84 1.78
CA THR A 203 -7.01 -27.88 2.06
C THR A 203 -7.65 -29.05 2.80
N LEU A 204 -8.48 -28.77 3.81
CA LEU A 204 -9.20 -29.79 4.56
C LEU A 204 -10.19 -30.57 3.69
N MET A 205 -10.85 -29.91 2.75
CA MET A 205 -11.87 -30.52 1.88
C MET A 205 -11.33 -31.10 0.57
N TYR A 206 -10.03 -30.93 0.28
CA TYR A 206 -9.44 -31.28 -1.02
C TYR A 206 -9.71 -32.72 -1.45
N ASN A 207 -9.53 -33.68 -0.53
CA ASN A 207 -9.71 -35.10 -0.85
C ASN A 207 -11.17 -35.44 -1.17
N GLN A 208 -12.13 -34.91 -0.40
CA GLN A 208 -13.56 -35.10 -0.65
C GLN A 208 -13.98 -34.42 -1.97
N MET A 209 -13.49 -33.20 -2.22
CA MET A 209 -13.76 -32.49 -3.48
C MET A 209 -13.24 -33.27 -4.69
N LEU A 210 -12.06 -33.89 -4.57
CA LEU A 210 -11.46 -34.71 -5.62
C LEU A 210 -12.26 -36.01 -5.86
N GLU A 211 -12.82 -36.61 -4.82
CA GLU A 211 -13.71 -37.76 -4.93
C GLU A 211 -15.03 -37.38 -5.65
N ILE A 212 -15.69 -36.30 -5.23
CA ILE A 212 -16.90 -35.79 -5.88
C ILE A 212 -16.63 -35.47 -7.36
N THR A 213 -15.50 -34.81 -7.64
CA THR A 213 -15.11 -34.48 -9.02
C THR A 213 -14.91 -35.73 -9.86
N LYS A 214 -14.30 -36.79 -9.30
CA LYS A 214 -14.14 -38.07 -10.01
C LYS A 214 -15.47 -38.74 -10.29
N THR A 215 -16.38 -38.77 -9.32
CA THR A 215 -17.72 -39.35 -9.48
C THR A 215 -18.52 -38.59 -10.54
N LEU A 216 -18.54 -37.25 -10.47
CA LEU A 216 -19.21 -36.41 -11.47
C LEU A 216 -18.61 -36.60 -12.87
N ARG A 217 -17.29 -36.79 -12.99
CA ARG A 217 -16.66 -37.09 -14.29
C ARG A 217 -17.02 -38.46 -14.83
N ALA A 218 -17.28 -39.44 -13.97
CA ALA A 218 -17.73 -40.77 -14.41
C ALA A 218 -19.14 -40.72 -15.00
N ASP A 219 -20.03 -39.90 -14.43
CA ASP A 219 -21.42 -39.80 -14.87
C ASP A 219 -21.66 -38.74 -15.96
N PHE A 220 -20.79 -37.72 -16.03
CA PHE A 220 -20.90 -36.58 -16.94
C PHE A 220 -19.56 -36.28 -17.64
N GLU A 221 -18.99 -37.27 -18.35
CA GLU A 221 -17.63 -37.21 -18.95
C GLU A 221 -17.36 -35.97 -19.83
N ASN A 222 -18.38 -35.41 -20.48
CA ASN A 222 -18.23 -34.30 -21.43
C ASN A 222 -18.61 -32.93 -20.87
N ASP A 223 -19.12 -32.86 -19.64
CA ASP A 223 -19.59 -31.61 -19.04
C ASP A 223 -18.46 -30.89 -18.30
N ARG A 224 -18.55 -29.56 -18.24
CA ARG A 224 -17.65 -28.73 -17.44
C ARG A 224 -18.34 -28.33 -16.15
N PHE A 225 -17.84 -28.84 -15.04
CA PHE A 225 -18.28 -28.47 -13.70
C PHE A 225 -17.08 -28.09 -12.84
N ASP A 226 -17.34 -27.22 -11.87
CA ASP A 226 -16.40 -26.82 -10.84
C ASP A 226 -16.98 -27.22 -9.48
N VAL A 227 -16.17 -27.91 -8.67
CA VAL A 227 -16.55 -28.32 -7.32
C VAL A 227 -15.85 -27.35 -6.38
N SER A 228 -16.62 -26.63 -5.57
CA SER A 228 -16.10 -25.68 -4.59
C SER A 228 -16.59 -26.07 -3.19
N PRO A 229 -15.77 -25.85 -2.15
CA PRO A 229 -16.21 -26.09 -0.79
C PRO A 229 -17.28 -25.06 -0.43
N GLN A 230 -18.41 -25.52 0.12
CA GLN A 230 -19.28 -24.61 0.85
C GLN A 230 -18.64 -24.28 2.19
N LYS A 231 -18.84 -23.03 2.65
CA LYS A 231 -18.36 -22.52 3.94
C LYS A 231 -18.56 -23.56 5.04
N ILE A 232 -17.56 -23.80 5.89
CA ILE A 232 -17.73 -24.72 7.02
C ILE A 232 -18.61 -24.03 8.07
N ILE A 233 -19.88 -24.39 8.13
CA ILE A 233 -20.83 -23.90 9.13
C ILE A 233 -20.83 -24.90 10.29
N GLY A 234 -19.96 -24.66 11.29
CA GLY A 234 -19.87 -25.48 12.49
C GLY A 234 -18.59 -26.31 12.56
N TYR A 235 -17.83 -26.10 13.64
CA TYR A 235 -16.70 -26.95 13.99
C TYR A 235 -17.18 -27.97 15.03
N PRO A 236 -17.02 -29.28 14.81
CA PRO A 236 -17.38 -30.26 15.81
C PRO A 236 -16.37 -30.17 16.96
N PHE A 237 -16.73 -29.47 18.04
CA PHE A 237 -15.94 -29.40 19.28
C PHE A 237 -15.67 -30.77 19.92
N SER A 238 -16.36 -31.83 19.48
CA SER A 238 -16.26 -33.20 20.02
C SER A 238 -16.06 -34.30 18.96
N GLY A 239 -15.76 -33.94 17.70
CA GLY A 239 -15.40 -34.92 16.67
C GLY A 239 -16.52 -35.87 16.20
N LYS A 240 -17.80 -35.53 16.39
CA LYS A 240 -18.93 -36.28 15.83
C LYS A 240 -19.92 -35.33 15.17
N ILE A 241 -20.03 -35.41 13.84
CA ILE A 241 -21.09 -34.75 13.06
C ILE A 241 -22.28 -35.71 13.06
N SER A 242 -23.48 -35.21 13.42
CA SER A 242 -24.72 -35.98 13.34
C SER A 242 -25.61 -35.42 12.24
N LEU A 243 -26.41 -36.28 11.60
CA LEU A 243 -27.33 -35.90 10.52
C LEU A 243 -28.43 -34.89 10.93
N GLY A 244 -28.49 -34.48 12.20
CA GLY A 244 -29.40 -33.44 12.68
C GLY A 244 -28.84 -32.01 12.60
N ASP A 245 -27.59 -31.84 12.17
CA ASP A 245 -26.93 -30.52 12.11
C ASP A 245 -27.14 -29.81 10.76
N GLU A 246 -27.87 -30.41 9.82
CA GLU A 246 -28.32 -29.79 8.58
C GLU A 246 -29.73 -29.19 8.75
N ALA A 247 -29.80 -27.94 9.22
CA ALA A 247 -30.97 -27.08 9.12
C ALA A 247 -30.58 -25.60 8.96
#